data_AF-A0A964BYD8-F1
#
_entry.id   AF-A0A964BYD8-F1
#
_cell.length_a   1.000
_cell.length_b   1.000
_cell.length_c   1.000
_cell.angle_alpha   90.00
_cell.angle_beta   90.00
_cell.angle_gamma   90.00
#
_symmetry.space_group_name_H-M   'P 1'
#
loop_
_entity.id
_entity.type
_entity.pdbx_description
1 polymer ?
#
loop_
_entity_poly.entity_id
_entity_poly.type
_entity_poly.pdbx_seq_one_letter_code
_entity_poly.pdbx_strand_id
1 'polypeptide(L)' 'MVERLKSWESPRKRGRNNKGKGGSARARQLRKREQMMRNKLKQNNETKSQKPQGDRGREIIPSLFFSF' A
#
# COMPACT_ATOMS: atom_id res chain seq x y z
N MET A 1 9.60 36.81 12.54
CA MET A 1 9.01 36.60 13.89
C MET A 1 8.82 35.10 14.05
N VAL A 2 9.54 34.45 14.98
CA VAL A 2 9.48 32.99 15.17
C VAL A 2 8.52 32.71 16.32
N GLU A 3 7.32 32.22 16.02
CA GLU A 3 6.39 31.73 17.05
C GLU A 3 7.01 30.53 17.77
N ARG A 4 7.28 30.68 19.07
CA ARG A 4 7.77 29.59 19.92
C ARG A 4 6.57 28.75 20.37
N LEU A 5 6.60 27.46 20.06
CA LEU A 5 5.60 26.48 20.51
C LEU A 5 5.46 26.49 22.04
N LYS A 6 4.23 26.28 22.54
CA LYS A 6 3.95 26.26 23.98
C LYS A 6 4.68 25.10 24.65
N SER A 7 5.06 25.22 25.92
CA SER A 7 5.86 24.20 26.64
C SER A 7 5.19 22.83 26.75
N TRP A 8 3.85 22.80 26.71
CA TRP A 8 3.00 21.60 26.67
C TRP A 8 2.75 21.07 25.26
N GLU A 9 3.19 21.84 24.29
CA GLU A 9 3.16 21.63 22.85
C GLU A 9 4.58 21.32 22.38
N SER A 10 5.38 20.66 23.22
CA SER A 10 6.66 20.07 22.81
C SER A 10 6.40 19.33 21.49
N PRO A 11 7.16 19.61 20.41
CA PRO A 11 7.06 18.84 19.17
C PRO A 11 7.22 17.38 19.56
N ARG A 12 6.10 16.65 19.63
CA ARG A 12 6.09 15.28 20.14
C ARG A 12 7.09 14.53 19.29
N LYS A 13 8.26 14.19 19.86
CA LYS A 13 9.35 13.57 19.10
C LYS A 13 8.76 12.39 18.32
N ARG A 14 8.89 12.43 16.99
CA ARG A 14 8.42 11.34 16.12
C ARG A 14 9.10 10.05 16.60
N GLY A 15 8.32 9.01 16.87
CA GLY A 15 8.84 7.69 17.25
C GLY A 15 8.55 7.19 18.67
N ARG A 16 7.88 7.96 19.55
CA ARG A 16 7.46 7.48 20.88
C ARG A 16 6.57 6.22 20.83
N ASN A 17 5.80 6.04 19.75
CA ASN A 17 4.88 4.92 19.57
C ASN A 17 5.45 3.75 18.74
N ASN A 18 6.74 3.74 18.40
CA ASN A 18 7.29 2.67 17.55
C ASN A 18 7.46 1.34 18.31
N LYS A 19 7.66 1.39 19.63
CA LYS A 19 7.90 0.21 20.50
C LYS A 19 6.63 -0.36 21.14
N GLY A 20 5.47 0.28 20.94
CA GLY A 20 4.18 -0.15 21.49
C GLY A 20 3.36 -1.01 20.53
N LYS A 21 2.20 -1.50 20.99
CA LYS A 21 1.25 -2.28 20.17
C LYS A 21 0.86 -1.54 18.88
N GLY A 22 0.63 -0.22 18.96
CA GLY A 22 0.29 0.62 17.81
C GLY A 22 1.41 0.73 16.77
N GLY A 23 2.67 0.87 17.21
CA GLY A 23 3.84 0.86 16.32
C GLY A 23 4.05 -0.47 15.62
N SER A 24 3.92 -1.58 16.37
CA SER A 24 4.04 -2.93 15.82
C SER A 24 2.94 -3.22 14.79
N ALA A 25 1.69 -2.83 15.07
CA ALA A 25 0.58 -2.96 14.12
C ALA A 25 0.83 -2.16 12.83
N ARG A 26 1.31 -0.90 12.96
CA ARG A 26 1.66 -0.06 11.82
C ARG A 26 2.82 -0.64 11.00
N ALA A 27 3.85 -1.18 11.66
CA ALA A 27 4.96 -1.85 10.98
C ALA A 27 4.49 -3.08 10.19
N ARG A 28 3.56 -3.87 10.75
CA ARG A 28 2.95 -5.02 10.04
C ARG A 28 2.17 -4.58 8.81
N GLN A 29 1.39 -3.50 8.90
CA GLN A 29 0.65 -2.95 7.75
C GLN A 29 1.59 -2.50 6.63
N LEU A 30 2.69 -1.82 6.98
CA LEU A 30 3.70 -1.39 6.01
C LEU A 30 4.36 -2.58 5.32
N ARG A 31 4.82 -3.59 6.08
CA ARG A 31 5.38 -4.82 5.52
C ARG A 31 4.41 -5.52 4.57
N LYS A 32 3.13 -5.63 4.95
CA LYS A 32 2.09 -6.22 4.08
C LYS A 32 1.93 -5.43 2.78
N ARG A 33 1.91 -4.09 2.87
CA ARG A 33 1.83 -3.22 1.68
C ARG A 33 3.02 -3.42 0.76
N GLU A 34 4.23 -3.42 1.30
CA GLU A 34 5.46 -3.64 0.54
C GLU A 34 5.50 -5.01 -0.13
N GLN A 35 5.11 -6.07 0.59
CA GLN A 35 5.04 -7.41 0.02
C GLN A 35 4.03 -7.49 -1.13
N MET A 36 2.84 -6.90 -0.96
CA MET A 36 1.86 -6.82 -2.05
C MET A 36 2.42 -6.07 -3.27
N MET A 37 3.14 -4.96 -3.07
CA MET A 37 3.77 -4.22 -4.16
C MET A 37 4.86 -5.05 -4.86
N ARG A 38 5.70 -5.76 -4.10
CA ARG A 38 6.71 -6.67 -4.67
C ARG A 38 6.06 -7.76 -5.52
N ASN A 39 4.98 -8.37 -5.05
CA ASN A 39 4.27 -9.40 -5.80
C ASN A 39 3.67 -8.84 -7.09
N LYS A 40 3.03 -7.66 -7.04
CA LYS A 40 2.50 -6.99 -8.24
C LYS A 40 3.60 -6.69 -9.27
N LEU A 41 4.75 -6.21 -8.82
CA LEU A 41 5.88 -5.94 -9.70
C LEU A 41 6.46 -7.22 -10.32
N LYS A 42 6.54 -8.31 -9.56
CA LYS A 42 6.98 -9.62 -10.07
C LYS A 42 5.99 -10.21 -11.07
N GLN A 43 4.70 -10.21 -10.77
CA GLN A 43 3.65 -10.70 -11.67
C GLN A 43 3.64 -9.95 -13.02
N ASN A 44 3.90 -8.64 -13.02
CA ASN A 44 4.02 -7.86 -14.26
C ASN A 44 5.23 -8.25 -15.12
N ASN A 45 6.28 -8.82 -14.53
CA ASN A 45 7.45 -9.30 -15.26
C ASN A 45 7.26 -10.76 -15.73
N GLU A 46 6.62 -11.60 -14.92
CA GLU A 46 6.31 -13.00 -15.26
C GLU A 46 5.30 -13.10 -16.42
N THR A 47 4.27 -12.25 -16.44
CA THR A 47 3.28 -12.18 -17.54
C THR A 47 3.87 -11.66 -18.86
N LYS A 48 4.98 -10.91 -18.84
CA LYS A 48 5.71 -10.53 -20.06
C LYS A 48 6.56 -11.68 -20.61
N SER A 49 7.04 -12.58 -19.76
CA SER A 49 7.85 -13.72 -20.18
C SER A 49 7.03 -14.89 -20.71
N GLN A 50 5.73 -14.94 -20.43
CA GLN A 50 4.82 -15.99 -20.88
C GLN A 50 3.70 -15.42 -21.76
N LYS A 51 4.05 -15.02 -22.98
CA LYS A 51 3.06 -14.81 -24.04
C LYS A 51 3.19 -15.93 -25.08
N PRO A 52 2.38 -17.00 -25.03
CA PRO A 52 1.96 -17.63 -26.27
C PRO A 52 1.00 -16.65 -26.96
N GLN A 53 1.31 -16.27 -28.20
CA GLN A 53 0.37 -15.54 -29.05
C GLN A 53 -0.83 -16.47 -29.32
N GLY A 54 -2.03 -16.10 -28.91
CA GLY A 54 -3.22 -16.92 -29.17
C GLY A 54 -4.51 -16.31 -28.66
N ASP A 55 -5.30 -15.80 -29.61
CA ASP A 55 -6.74 -15.57 -29.61
C ASP A 55 -7.42 -14.64 -28.58
N ARG A 56 -7.62 -13.41 -29.06
CA ARG A 56 -8.91 -12.72 -29.29
C ARG A 56 -10.16 -13.36 -28.64
N GLY A 57 -10.84 -12.55 -27.84
CA GLY A 57 -12.29 -12.61 -27.68
C GLY A 57 -12.77 -13.12 -26.33
N ARG A 58 -13.02 -12.19 -25.41
CA ARG A 58 -14.13 -12.20 -24.43
C ARG A 58 -14.11 -10.88 -23.66
N GLU A 59 -15.09 -10.06 -23.97
CA GLU A 59 -15.45 -8.81 -23.29
C GLU A 59 -15.64 -9.10 -21.79
N ILE A 60 -14.66 -8.78 -20.95
CA ILE A 60 -14.80 -8.84 -19.49
C ILE A 60 -15.29 -7.47 -19.04
N ILE A 61 -16.57 -7.18 -19.31
CA ILE A 61 -17.27 -6.10 -18.61
C ILE A 61 -17.70 -6.71 -17.27
N PRO A 62 -17.13 -6.31 -16.12
CA PRO A 62 -17.59 -6.80 -14.84
C PRO A 62 -19.00 -6.26 -14.60
N SER A 63 -20.00 -7.15 -14.63
CA SER A 63 -21.42 -6.91 -14.40
C SER A 63 -21.78 -6.46 -12.96
N LEU A 64 -20.80 -5.90 -12.23
CA LEU A 64 -20.93 -5.53 -10.81
C LEU A 64 -21.23 -4.04 -10.60
N PHE A 65 -21.42 -3.26 -11.68
CA PHE A 65 -21.69 -1.82 -11.63
C PHE A 65 -23.12 -1.42 -12.04
N PHE A 66 -24.02 -2.37 -12.33
CA PHE A 66 -25.39 -2.11 -12.79
C PHE A 66 -26.48 -2.72 -11.89
N SER A 67 -26.37 -2.54 -10.58
CA SER A 67 -27.54 -2.62 -9.69
C SER A 67 -27.70 -1.27 -9.01
N PHE A 68 -28.53 -0.44 -9.63
CA PHE A 68 -29.15 0.75 -9.06
C PHE A 68 -30.35 0.34 -8.20
#